data_AF-A0AAE8G403-F1
#
_entry.id   AF-A0AAE8G403-F1
#
_cell.length_a   1.000
_cell.length_b   1.000
_cell.length_c   1.000
_cell.angle_alpha   90.00
_cell.angle_beta   90.00
_cell.angle_gamma   90.00
#
_symmetry.space_group_name_H-M   'P 1'
#
loop_
_entity.id
_entity.type
_entity.pdbx_description
1 polymer ?
#
loop_
_entity_poly.entity_id
_entity_poly.type
_entity_poly.pdbx_seq_one_letter_code
_entity_poly.pdbx_strand_id
1 'polypeptide(L)'
;MTENGLEVLVHIGLDTVSLEGKPFEVHVVEGQTVSAGDLLVTADLGAIKEAGRETSTVVVFTNAQAIKSVSVETFGKVAAKTVVAKVEL
;
A
#
# COMPACT_ATOMS: atom_id res chain seq x y z
N MET A 1 4.86 9.68 -6.53
CA MET A 1 5.38 10.75 -5.67
C MET A 1 4.23 11.68 -5.29
N THR A 2 4.10 12.05 -4.03
CA THR A 2 3.11 13.04 -3.59
C THR A 2 3.52 14.44 -4.02
N GLU A 3 2.62 15.42 -3.95
CA GLU A 3 2.94 16.83 -4.26
C GLU A 3 4.09 17.38 -3.40
N ASN A 4 4.27 16.85 -2.19
CA ASN A 4 5.34 17.23 -1.28
C ASN A 4 6.67 16.49 -1.53
N GLY A 5 6.72 15.56 -2.48
CA GLY A 5 7.94 14.81 -2.82
C GLY A 5 8.12 13.48 -2.08
N LEU A 6 7.15 13.00 -1.30
CA LEU A 6 7.23 11.69 -0.64
C LEU A 6 6.97 10.57 -1.66
N GLU A 7 7.78 9.51 -1.61
CA GLU A 7 7.59 8.31 -2.41
C GLU A 7 7.08 7.16 -1.53
N VAL A 8 5.94 6.58 -1.93
CA VAL A 8 5.26 5.51 -1.19
C VAL A 8 5.12 4.30 -2.09
N LEU A 9 5.53 3.15 -1.59
CA LEU A 9 5.33 1.83 -2.20
C LEU A 9 4.36 1.03 -1.34
N VAL A 10 3.31 0.48 -1.96
CA VAL A 10 2.37 -0.42 -1.32
C VAL A 10 2.56 -1.82 -1.92
N HIS A 11 2.92 -2.78 -1.08
CA HIS A 11 3.13 -4.18 -1.45
C HIS A 11 2.01 -5.04 -0.85
N ILE A 12 1.13 -5.58 -1.68
CA ILE A 12 -0.08 -6.29 -1.26
C ILE A 12 0.17 -7.80 -1.19
N GLY A 13 0.10 -8.35 0.01
CA GLY A 13 0.44 -9.74 0.29
C GLY A 13 1.95 -9.98 0.33
N LEU A 14 2.37 -11.14 0.83
CA LEU A 14 3.77 -11.57 0.79
C LEU A 14 3.94 -12.76 -0.16
N ASP A 15 5.01 -12.70 -0.96
CA ASP A 15 5.33 -13.69 -1.99
C ASP A 15 4.21 -13.86 -3.05
N THR A 16 3.31 -12.90 -3.24
CA THR A 16 2.16 -13.05 -4.15
C THR A 16 2.51 -13.00 -5.64
N VAL A 17 3.77 -12.73 -5.99
CA VAL A 17 4.28 -12.71 -7.38
C VAL A 17 4.03 -14.05 -8.09
N SER A 18 4.14 -15.18 -7.38
CA SER A 18 3.86 -16.50 -7.95
C SER A 18 2.41 -16.71 -8.38
N LEU A 19 1.48 -15.82 -7.99
CA LEU A 19 0.07 -15.87 -8.39
C LEU A 19 -0.18 -15.19 -9.74
N GLU A 20 0.86 -14.67 -10.39
CA GLU A 20 0.83 -14.12 -11.76
C GLU A 20 -0.23 -13.03 -11.96
N GLY A 21 -0.53 -12.26 -10.90
CA GLY A 21 -1.54 -11.20 -10.95
C GLY A 21 -2.99 -11.68 -10.89
N LYS A 22 -3.27 -13.00 -10.94
CA LYS A 22 -4.65 -13.55 -10.99
C LYS A 22 -5.59 -13.06 -9.88
N PRO A 23 -5.16 -12.92 -8.61
CA PRO A 23 -6.05 -12.44 -7.55
C PRO A 23 -6.08 -10.91 -7.43
N PHE A 24 -5.48 -10.18 -8.37
CA PHE A 24 -5.38 -8.72 -8.33
C PHE A 24 -5.98 -8.10 -9.59
N GLU A 25 -6.87 -7.13 -9.39
CA GLU A 25 -7.41 -6.30 -10.45
C GLU A 25 -6.96 -4.85 -10.21
N VAL A 26 -6.17 -4.31 -11.13
CA VAL A 26 -5.62 -2.95 -11.05
C VAL A 26 -6.59 -1.97 -11.73
N HIS A 27 -6.98 -0.92 -11.01
CA HIS A 27 -7.93 0.11 -11.46
C HIS A 27 -7.27 1.40 -11.94
N VAL A 28 -5.95 1.45 -11.92
CA VAL A 28 -5.14 2.61 -12.28
C VAL A 28 -4.05 2.26 -13.28
N VAL A 29 -3.51 3.27 -13.97
CA VAL A 29 -2.40 3.10 -14.91
C VAL A 29 -1.16 3.86 -14.47
N GLU A 30 -0.01 3.47 -15.00
CA GLU A 30 1.25 4.17 -14.72
C GLU A 30 1.16 5.64 -15.13
N GLY A 31 1.69 6.52 -14.26
CA GLY A 31 1.64 7.98 -14.44
C GLY A 31 0.29 8.64 -14.08
N GLN A 32 -0.75 7.87 -13.73
CA GLN A 32 -2.02 8.43 -13.30
C GLN A 32 -1.87 9.18 -11.96
N THR A 33 -2.36 10.42 -11.91
CA THR A 33 -2.52 11.16 -10.66
C THR A 33 -3.72 10.61 -9.89
N VAL A 34 -3.52 10.30 -8.61
CA VAL A 34 -4.54 9.76 -7.70
C VAL A 34 -4.62 10.60 -6.44
N SER A 35 -5.78 10.56 -5.79
CA SER A 35 -6.08 11.24 -4.54
C SER A 35 -6.31 10.24 -3.40
N ALA A 36 -6.19 10.72 -2.16
CA ALA A 36 -6.43 9.88 -0.99
C ALA A 36 -7.87 9.34 -0.99
N GLY A 37 -7.99 8.01 -0.99
CA GLY A 37 -9.28 7.31 -1.02
C GLY A 37 -9.71 6.80 -2.39
N ASP A 38 -8.95 7.06 -3.46
CA ASP A 38 -9.17 6.41 -4.75
C ASP A 38 -8.94 4.89 -4.66
N LEU A 39 -9.72 4.14 -5.44
CA LEU A 39 -9.57 2.70 -5.58
C LEU A 39 -8.41 2.42 -6.54
N LEU A 40 -7.34 1.81 -6.02
CA LEU A 40 -6.14 1.51 -6.81
C LEU A 40 -6.14 0.06 -7.32
N VAL A 41 -6.41 -0.89 -6.43
CA VAL A 41 -6.35 -2.33 -6.70
C VAL A 41 -7.42 -3.04 -5.88
N THR A 42 -8.12 -3.98 -6.51
CA THR A 42 -8.97 -4.97 -5.83
C THR A 42 -8.18 -6.26 -5.69
N ALA A 43 -8.08 -6.80 -4.46
CA ALA A 43 -7.38 -8.04 -4.19
C ALA A 43 -8.33 -9.09 -3.61
N ASP A 44 -8.35 -10.30 -4.19
CA ASP A 44 -9.07 -11.44 -3.65
C ASP A 44 -8.24 -12.10 -2.53
N LEU A 45 -8.51 -11.67 -1.29
CA LEU A 45 -7.84 -12.21 -0.11
C LEU A 45 -8.17 -13.68 0.16
N GLY A 46 -9.29 -14.20 -0.37
CA GLY A 46 -9.64 -15.61 -0.29
C GLY A 46 -8.68 -16.43 -1.15
N ALA A 47 -8.59 -16.09 -2.43
CA ALA A 47 -7.69 -16.74 -3.38
C ALA A 47 -6.22 -16.69 -2.93
N ILE A 48 -5.77 -15.57 -2.35
CA ILE A 48 -4.40 -15.44 -1.80
C ILE A 48 -4.16 -16.42 -0.64
N LYS A 49 -5.13 -16.55 0.27
CA LYS A 49 -5.03 -17.49 1.40
C LYS A 49 -5.11 -18.95 0.94
N GLU A 50 -5.98 -19.26 -0.02
CA GLU A 50 -6.10 -20.61 -0.59
C GLU A 50 -4.82 -21.05 -1.29
N ALA A 51 -4.07 -20.11 -1.88
CA ALA A 51 -2.75 -20.36 -2.43
C ALA A 51 -1.62 -20.45 -1.38
N GLY A 52 -1.97 -20.42 -0.08
CA GLY A 52 -1.01 -20.54 1.03
C GLY A 52 -0.13 -19.31 1.23
N ARG A 53 -0.58 -18.13 0.79
CA ARG A 53 0.19 -16.88 0.88
C ARG A 53 -0.33 -15.96 1.97
N GLU A 54 0.53 -15.08 2.48
CA GLU A 54 0.14 -14.08 3.46
C GLU A 54 -0.58 -12.90 2.79
N THR A 55 -1.63 -12.42 3.45
CA THR A 55 -2.42 -11.25 3.00
C THR A 55 -1.96 -9.94 3.63
N SER A 56 -0.86 -9.99 4.38
CA SER A 56 -0.21 -8.83 5.00
C SER A 56 0.20 -7.83 3.91
N THR A 57 -0.21 -6.57 4.05
CA THR A 57 0.15 -5.50 3.12
C THR A 57 1.21 -4.63 3.77
N VAL A 58 2.30 -4.38 3.06
CA VAL A 58 3.43 -3.57 3.53
C VAL A 58 3.37 -2.20 2.85
N VAL A 59 3.52 -1.14 3.64
CA VAL A 59 3.65 0.23 3.13
C VAL A 59 5.07 0.70 3.45
N VAL A 60 5.79 1.13 2.42
CA VAL A 60 7.20 1.53 2.52
C VAL A 60 7.36 2.93 1.95
N PHE A 61 8.17 3.75 2.62
CA PHE A 61 8.65 5.00 2.05
C PHE A 61 9.99 4.76 1.38
N THR A 62 10.07 4.95 0.06
CA THR A 62 11.25 4.54 -0.73
C THR A 62 12.36 5.59 -0.75
N ASN A 63 12.05 6.83 -0.37
CA ASN A 63 13.01 7.94 -0.32
C ASN A 63 13.33 8.41 1.09
N ALA A 64 13.85 7.51 1.92
CA ALA A 64 14.16 7.76 3.33
C ALA A 64 15.07 8.98 3.57
N GLN A 65 15.97 9.30 2.65
CA GLN A 65 16.84 10.48 2.71
C GLN A 65 16.10 11.82 2.70
N ALA A 66 14.88 11.86 2.16
CA ALA A 66 14.03 13.04 2.15
C ALA A 66 13.11 13.12 3.38
N ILE A 67 13.19 12.15 4.31
CA ILE A 67 12.30 12.03 5.46
C ILE A 67 13.07 12.41 6.72
N LYS A 68 12.61 13.44 7.42
CA LYS A 68 13.13 13.83 8.74
C LYS A 68 12.64 12.90 9.84
N SER A 69 11.35 12.55 9.81
CA SER A 69 10.74 11.74 10.87
C SER A 69 9.48 11.03 10.38
N VAL A 70 9.23 9.86 10.96
CA VAL A 70 7.98 9.09 10.79
C VAL A 70 7.43 8.78 12.18
N SER A 71 6.19 9.16 12.44
CA SER A 71 5.49 8.87 13.68
C SER A 71 4.23 8.06 13.38
N VAL A 72 4.19 6.81 13.85
CA VAL A 72 2.99 5.96 13.77
C VAL A 72 2.10 6.27 14.97
N GLU A 73 0.91 6.79 14.72
CA GLU A 73 0.01 7.29 15.76
C GLU A 73 -1.11 6.30 16.10
N THR A 74 -1.43 5.38 15.19
CA THR A 74 -2.55 4.45 15.37
C THR A 74 -2.11 3.00 15.15
N PHE A 75 -2.49 2.14 16.08
CA PHE A 75 -2.19 0.70 16.07
C PHE A 75 -3.47 -0.13 16.26
N GLY A 76 -3.43 -1.38 15.82
CA GLY A 76 -4.55 -2.32 15.95
C GLY A 76 -5.55 -2.21 14.81
N LYS A 77 -6.83 -2.43 15.11
CA LYS A 77 -7.89 -2.45 14.10
C LYS A 77 -8.27 -1.02 13.72
N VAL A 78 -7.97 -0.64 12.48
CA VAL A 78 -8.29 0.66 11.90
C VAL A 78 -9.31 0.53 10.78
N ALA A 79 -10.13 1.56 10.58
CA ALA A 79 -11.03 1.64 9.44
C ALA A 79 -10.29 2.18 8.21
N ALA A 80 -10.81 1.90 7.01
CA ALA A 80 -10.31 2.54 5.81
C ALA A 80 -10.39 4.07 5.94
N LYS A 81 -9.41 4.78 5.36
CA LYS A 81 -9.28 6.25 5.39
C LYS A 81 -8.91 6.84 6.77
N THR A 82 -8.63 6.01 7.78
CA THR A 82 -8.04 6.49 9.04
C THR A 82 -6.56 6.82 8.85
N VAL A 83 -6.13 7.96 9.39
CA VAL A 83 -4.71 8.34 9.44
C VAL A 83 -3.99 7.41 10.42
N VAL A 84 -2.95 6.72 9.94
CA VAL A 84 -2.15 5.78 10.74
C VAL A 84 -0.77 6.29 11.12
N ALA A 85 -0.20 7.17 10.30
CA ALA A 85 1.12 7.73 10.51
C ALA A 85 1.22 9.15 9.95
N LYS A 86 2.12 9.95 10.53
CA LYS A 86 2.56 11.24 10.02
C LYS A 86 4.02 11.14 9.59
N VAL A 87 4.32 11.76 8.45
CA VAL A 87 5.66 11.82 7.87
C VAL A 87 6.05 13.27 7.74
N GLU A 88 7.23 13.61 8.25
CA GLU A 88 7.85 14.91 8.06
C GLU A 88 9.02 14.77 7.07
N LEU A 89 9.00 15.60 6.03
CA LEU A 89 10.04 15.69 5.01
C LEU A 89 11.04 16.81 5.35
#